data_AF-A0A7S3BIJ8-F1
#
_entry.id   AF-A0A7S3BIJ8-F1
#
_cell.length_a   1.000
_cell.length_b   1.000
_cell.length_c   1.000
_cell.angle_alpha   90.00
_cell.angle_beta   90.00
_cell.angle_gamma   90.00
#
_symmetry.space_group_name_H-M   'P 1'
#
loop_
_entity.id
_entity.type
_entity.pdbx_description
1 polymer ?
#
loop_
_entity_poly.entity_id
_entity_poly.type
_entity_poly.pdbx_seq_one_letter_code
_entity_poly.pdbx_strand_id
1 'polypeptide(L)'
;MEYSACCQPCHEALRVDSSPSALVRARYTAFCYRLPDFLMSTTDPEGSEWQPDGAAWKKSMLGFMDNLDFQKLRVVDEQLGSAPDEASVHFRATFVQKGSINIVDAVERSQFVRRDGHWLYASGVVEYEAPQD
;
A
#
# COMPACT_ATOMS: atom_id res chain seq x y z
N MET A 1 9.79 15.90 2.33
CA MET A 1 10.74 14.90 2.85
C MET A 1 11.22 14.11 1.66
N GLU A 2 12.54 13.96 1.49
CA GLU A 2 13.12 13.28 0.34
C GLU A 2 12.88 11.77 0.39
N TYR A 3 12.79 11.14 -0.79
CA TYR A 3 12.59 9.69 -0.92
C TYR A 3 13.65 8.88 -0.17
N SER A 4 14.92 9.30 -0.28
CA SER A 4 16.08 8.64 0.32
C SER A 4 16.07 8.60 1.85
N ALA A 5 15.45 9.60 2.48
CA ALA A 5 15.36 9.70 3.94
C ALA A 5 14.07 9.09 4.52
N CYS A 6 13.15 8.61 3.67
CA CYS A 6 11.84 8.14 4.09
C CYS A 6 11.57 6.70 3.67
N CYS A 7 11.31 6.47 2.37
CA CYS A 7 10.84 5.17 1.89
C CYS A 7 11.95 4.31 1.27
N GLN A 8 13.02 4.91 0.74
CA GLN A 8 14.12 4.17 0.11
C GLN A 8 14.71 3.08 1.01
N PRO A 9 15.02 3.33 2.30
CA PRO A 9 15.61 2.29 3.16
C PRO A 9 14.68 1.09 3.35
N CYS A 10 13.36 1.34 3.46
CA CYS A 10 12.36 0.28 3.59
C CYS A 10 12.22 -0.51 2.29
N HIS A 11 12.25 0.16 1.13
CA HIS A 11 12.17 -0.46 -0.18
C HIS A 11 13.38 -1.35 -0.48
N GLU A 12 14.58 -0.91 -0.11
CA GLU A 12 15.80 -1.71 -0.25
C GLU A 12 15.82 -2.90 0.72
N ALA A 13 15.32 -2.72 1.94
CA ALA A 13 15.22 -3.79 2.93
C ALA A 13 14.03 -4.76 2.69
N LEU A 14 13.15 -4.43 1.73
CA LEU A 14 11.92 -5.17 1.41
C LEU A 14 10.97 -5.37 2.61
N ARG A 15 10.99 -4.45 3.59
CA ARG A 15 10.19 -4.55 4.82
C ARG A 15 9.97 -3.21 5.52
N VAL A 16 9.02 -3.17 6.45
CA VAL A 16 8.75 -2.03 7.32
C VAL A 16 8.54 -2.51 8.76
N ASP A 17 9.39 -1.99 9.65
CA ASP A 17 9.49 -2.48 11.04
C ASP A 17 8.85 -1.50 12.04
N SER A 18 8.46 -0.31 11.58
CA SER A 18 8.04 0.80 12.45
C SER A 18 6.56 0.77 12.81
N SER A 19 5.66 0.96 11.84
CA SER A 19 4.21 0.97 12.09
C SER A 19 3.37 0.58 10.86
N PRO A 20 2.10 0.17 11.06
CA PRO A 20 1.17 -0.09 9.96
C PRO A 20 0.99 1.10 9.02
N SER A 21 0.85 2.32 9.53
CA SER A 21 0.72 3.53 8.72
C SER A 21 2.03 3.90 8.01
N ALA A 22 3.19 3.56 8.57
CA ALA A 22 4.46 3.65 7.85
C ALA A 22 4.47 2.66 6.68
N LEU A 23 3.93 1.45 6.86
CA LEU A 23 3.79 0.48 5.78
C LEU A 23 2.81 0.95 4.69
N VAL A 24 1.67 1.57 5.05
CA VAL A 24 0.77 2.20 4.05
C VAL A 24 1.52 3.25 3.22
N ARG A 25 2.28 4.15 3.87
CA ARG A 25 3.07 5.18 3.18
C ARG A 25 4.15 4.58 2.27
N ALA A 26 4.85 3.56 2.73
CA ALA A 26 5.85 2.86 1.93
C ALA A 26 5.21 2.14 0.73
N ARG A 27 4.12 1.38 0.93
CA ARG A 27 3.40 0.68 -0.16
C ARG A 27 2.87 1.67 -1.21
N TYR A 28 2.25 2.76 -0.77
CA TYR A 28 1.82 3.83 -1.69
C TYR A 28 2.99 4.38 -2.50
N THR A 29 4.13 4.66 -1.84
CA THR A 29 5.33 5.15 -2.53
C THR A 29 5.91 4.09 -3.47
N ALA A 30 5.85 2.80 -3.12
CA ALA A 30 6.26 1.72 -4.00
C ALA A 30 5.40 1.63 -5.26
N PHE A 31 4.10 1.93 -5.19
CA PHE A 31 3.27 2.08 -6.39
C PHE A 31 3.73 3.26 -7.26
N CYS A 32 4.04 4.41 -6.66
CA CYS A 32 4.55 5.57 -7.40
C CYS A 32 5.90 5.29 -8.09
N TYR A 33 6.80 4.57 -7.41
CA TYR A 33 8.16 4.26 -7.88
C TYR A 33 8.26 2.95 -8.67
N ARG A 34 7.14 2.25 -8.85
CA ARG A 34 7.08 0.98 -9.59
C ARG A 34 7.96 -0.12 -9.00
N LEU A 35 7.80 -0.36 -7.70
CA LEU A 35 8.58 -1.32 -6.91
C LEU A 35 7.73 -2.52 -6.48
N PRO A 36 7.35 -3.42 -7.43
CA PRO A 36 6.46 -4.54 -7.13
C PRO A 36 7.08 -5.56 -6.17
N ASP A 37 8.41 -5.71 -6.15
CA ASP A 37 9.08 -6.67 -5.26
C ASP A 37 8.85 -6.31 -3.78
N PHE A 38 8.84 -5.00 -3.46
CA PHE A 38 8.49 -4.52 -2.11
C PHE A 38 7.01 -4.74 -1.79
N LEU A 39 6.11 -4.50 -2.76
CA LEU A 39 4.68 -4.74 -2.55
C LEU A 39 4.41 -6.22 -2.29
N MET A 40 5.07 -7.12 -3.01
CA MET A 40 4.95 -8.55 -2.83
C MET A 40 5.54 -9.00 -1.49
N SER A 41 6.72 -8.50 -1.11
CA SER A 41 7.37 -8.87 0.16
C SER A 41 6.63 -8.38 1.40
N THR A 42 5.86 -7.30 1.26
CA THR A 42 5.06 -6.71 2.35
C THR A 42 3.58 -7.08 2.29
N THR A 43 3.20 -8.03 1.44
CA THR A 43 1.86 -8.63 1.45
C THR A 43 1.93 -9.95 2.22
N ASP A 44 1.00 -10.15 3.14
CA ASP A 44 0.87 -11.37 3.92
C ASP A 44 0.60 -12.57 3.00
N PRO A 45 1.38 -13.67 3.08
CA PRO A 45 1.11 -14.91 2.34
C PRO A 45 -0.25 -15.55 2.60
N GLU A 46 -0.88 -15.26 3.75
CA GLU A 46 -2.25 -15.70 4.06
C GLU A 46 -3.30 -14.62 3.76
N GLY A 47 -2.86 -13.47 3.25
CA GLY A 47 -3.70 -12.34 2.91
C GLY A 47 -4.49 -12.53 1.62
N SER A 48 -5.54 -11.74 1.45
CA SER A 48 -6.49 -11.86 0.33
C SER A 48 -5.90 -11.52 -1.04
N GLU A 49 -4.80 -10.76 -1.08
CA GLU A 49 -4.16 -10.30 -2.32
C GLU A 49 -2.89 -11.07 -2.69
N TRP A 50 -2.45 -12.01 -1.85
CA TRP A 50 -1.29 -12.81 -2.19
C TRP A 50 -1.57 -13.73 -3.37
N GLN A 51 -0.56 -13.89 -4.23
CA GLN A 51 -0.67 -14.72 -5.44
C GLN A 51 0.50 -15.70 -5.51
N PRO A 52 0.25 -17.00 -5.79
CA PRO A 52 1.31 -18.00 -5.87
C PRO A 52 2.22 -17.84 -7.10
N ASP A 53 1.67 -17.36 -8.22
CA ASP A 53 2.46 -17.03 -9.41
C ASP A 53 3.03 -15.62 -9.29
N GLY A 54 4.22 -15.52 -8.69
CA GLY A 54 4.90 -14.24 -8.49
C GLY A 54 5.20 -13.48 -9.78
N ALA A 55 5.45 -14.18 -10.89
CA ALA A 55 5.74 -13.52 -12.18
C ALA A 55 4.48 -12.89 -12.78
N ALA A 56 3.36 -13.61 -12.76
CA ALA A 56 2.07 -13.09 -13.19
C ALA A 56 1.60 -11.95 -12.27
N TRP A 57 1.80 -12.09 -10.96
CA TRP A 57 1.43 -11.08 -9.98
C TRP A 57 2.20 -9.77 -10.18
N LYS A 58 3.54 -9.85 -10.31
CA LYS A 58 4.40 -8.71 -10.63
C LYS A 58 3.98 -8.02 -11.92
N LYS A 59 3.67 -8.79 -12.97
CA LYS A 59 3.18 -8.24 -14.24
C LYS A 59 1.85 -7.50 -14.08
N SER A 60 0.92 -8.07 -13.33
CA SER A 60 -0.39 -7.45 -13.03
C SER A 60 -0.22 -6.11 -12.29
N MET A 61 0.60 -6.09 -11.24
CA MET A 61 0.92 -4.87 -10.49
C MET A 61 1.55 -3.79 -11.37
N LEU A 62 2.53 -4.15 -12.20
CA LEU A 62 3.17 -3.21 -13.12
C LEU A 62 2.15 -2.64 -14.13
N GLY A 63 1.26 -3.48 -14.66
CA GLY A 63 0.17 -3.04 -15.54
C GLY A 63 -0.82 -2.09 -14.85
N PHE A 64 -1.12 -2.31 -13.57
CA PHE A 64 -1.91 -1.37 -12.77
C PHE A 64 -1.22 0.00 -12.65
N MET A 65 0.08 0.01 -12.30
CA MET A 65 0.89 1.23 -12.19
C MET A 65 1.13 1.92 -13.55
N ASP A 66 1.04 1.19 -14.65
CA ASP A 66 1.11 1.78 -16.00
C ASP A 66 -0.09 2.66 -16.30
N ASN A 67 -1.25 2.40 -15.67
CA ASN A 67 -2.50 3.08 -16.00
C ASN A 67 -2.91 4.18 -15.00
N LEU A 68 -2.17 4.35 -13.90
CA LEU A 68 -2.52 5.28 -12.83
C LEU A 68 -1.38 6.26 -12.52
N ASP A 69 -1.75 7.51 -12.28
CA ASP A 69 -0.90 8.54 -11.70
C ASP A 69 -1.36 8.81 -10.27
N PHE A 70 -0.57 8.36 -9.30
CA PHE A 70 -0.82 8.53 -7.87
C PHE A 70 -0.50 9.98 -7.45
N GLN A 71 -1.50 10.70 -6.94
CA GLN A 71 -1.39 12.13 -6.66
C GLN A 71 -1.14 12.43 -5.18
N LYS A 72 -1.92 11.80 -4.30
CA LYS A 72 -1.91 12.09 -2.87
C LYS A 72 -2.25 10.86 -2.04
N LEU A 73 -1.66 10.79 -0.86
CA LEU A 73 -2.06 9.86 0.21
C LEU A 73 -2.32 10.65 1.48
N ARG A 74 -3.42 10.31 2.17
CA ARG A 74 -3.73 10.80 3.51
C ARG A 74 -4.12 9.62 4.40
N VAL A 75 -3.29 9.34 5.42
CA VAL A 75 -3.71 8.46 6.51
C VAL A 75 -4.71 9.21 7.38
N VAL A 76 -5.88 8.61 7.60
CA VAL A 76 -6.98 9.17 8.39
C VAL A 76 -6.88 8.69 9.83
N ASP A 77 -6.67 7.38 10.04
CA ASP A 77 -6.61 6.77 11.36
C ASP A 77 -5.80 5.47 11.34
N GLU A 78 -5.19 5.14 12.47
CA GLU A 78 -4.49 3.87 12.73
C GLU A 78 -4.99 3.32 14.06
N GLN A 79 -5.45 2.07 14.07
CA GLN A 79 -5.98 1.40 15.25
C GLN A 79 -5.25 0.08 15.45
N LEU A 80 -4.72 -0.15 16.64
CA LEU A 80 -4.25 -1.47 17.04
C LEU A 80 -5.45 -2.41 17.22
N GLY A 81 -5.28 -3.66 16.81
CA GLY A 81 -6.27 -4.71 17.00
C GLY A 81 -6.34 -5.19 18.45
N SER A 82 -7.19 -6.18 18.69
CA SER A 82 -7.28 -6.85 19.99
C SER A 82 -6.00 -7.63 20.34
N ALA A 83 -5.29 -8.12 19.31
CA ALA A 83 -3.97 -8.71 19.43
C ALA A 83 -2.89 -7.65 19.14
N PRO A 84 -1.73 -7.72 19.83
CA PRO A 84 -0.62 -6.76 19.64
C PRO A 84 0.04 -6.85 18.25
N ASP A 85 -0.24 -7.93 17.52
CA ASP A 85 0.29 -8.21 16.18
C ASP A 85 -0.76 -7.95 15.09
N GLU A 86 -1.87 -7.30 15.41
CA GLU A 86 -2.90 -6.91 14.45
C GLU A 86 -3.11 -5.40 14.51
N ALA A 87 -3.41 -4.80 13.36
CA ALA A 87 -3.77 -3.39 13.28
C ALA A 87 -4.63 -3.13 12.03
N SER A 88 -5.34 -2.00 12.05
CA SER A 88 -6.02 -1.48 10.87
C SER A 88 -5.60 -0.04 10.59
N VAL A 89 -5.54 0.32 9.32
CA VAL A 89 -5.27 1.69 8.89
C VAL A 89 -6.36 2.13 7.93
N HIS A 90 -6.96 3.28 8.22
CA HIS A 90 -7.90 3.95 7.33
C HIS A 90 -7.17 5.07 6.63
N PHE A 91 -7.21 5.10 5.29
CA PHE A 91 -6.57 6.14 4.50
C PHE A 91 -7.34 6.45 3.23
N ARG A 92 -6.99 7.58 2.63
CA ARG A 92 -7.47 8.00 1.32
C ARG A 92 -6.29 8.14 0.37
N ALA A 93 -6.39 7.50 -0.79
CA ALA A 93 -5.45 7.62 -1.89
C ALA A 93 -6.15 8.27 -3.08
N THR A 94 -5.60 9.38 -3.56
CA THR A 94 -6.07 10.10 -4.73
C THR A 94 -5.21 9.72 -5.92
N PHE A 95 -5.83 9.35 -7.04
CA PHE A 95 -5.15 9.02 -8.28
C PHE A 95 -5.94 9.50 -9.50
N VAL A 96 -5.24 9.58 -10.63
CA VAL A 96 -5.81 9.91 -11.94
C VAL A 96 -5.53 8.75 -12.87
N GLN A 97 -6.51 8.35 -13.68
CA GLN A 97 -6.26 7.40 -14.75
C GLN A 97 -5.44 8.10 -15.85
N LYS A 98 -4.32 7.50 -16.28
CA LYS A 98 -3.49 8.09 -17.33
C LYS A 98 -4.29 8.30 -18.61
N GLY A 99 -4.20 9.50 -19.18
CA GLY A 99 -5.00 9.90 -20.33
C GLY A 99 -6.43 10.38 -19.99
N SER A 100 -6.78 10.47 -18.71
CA SER A 100 -8.02 11.07 -18.21
C SER A 100 -7.72 12.32 -17.38
N ILE A 101 -8.69 13.23 -17.30
CA ILE A 101 -8.67 14.35 -16.34
C ILE A 101 -9.46 14.04 -15.05
N ASN A 102 -10.10 12.87 -15.00
CA ASN A 102 -10.92 12.48 -13.85
C ASN A 102 -10.01 12.03 -12.71
N ILE A 103 -10.06 12.79 -11.62
CA ILE A 103 -9.47 12.43 -10.34
C ILE A 103 -10.44 11.47 -9.65
N VAL A 104 -9.90 10.45 -8.98
CA VAL A 104 -10.65 9.48 -8.19
C VAL A 104 -10.02 9.37 -6.81
N ASP A 105 -10.86 9.36 -5.78
CA ASP A 105 -10.43 9.00 -4.43
C ASP A 105 -10.79 7.54 -4.16
N ALA A 106 -9.80 6.77 -3.71
CA ALA A 106 -10.02 5.50 -3.03
C ALA A 106 -9.93 5.73 -1.52
N VAL A 107 -11.00 5.42 -0.82
CA VAL A 107 -11.04 5.33 0.63
C VAL A 107 -10.88 3.86 1.00
N GLU A 108 -9.82 3.56 1.74
CA GLU A 108 -9.48 2.18 2.07
C GLU A 108 -9.30 2.00 3.57
N ARG A 109 -9.87 0.91 4.08
CA ARG A 109 -9.58 0.40 5.41
C ARG A 109 -8.87 -0.94 5.29
N SER A 110 -7.56 -0.92 5.51
CA SER A 110 -6.71 -2.11 5.42
C SER A 110 -6.46 -2.72 6.79
N GLN A 111 -6.30 -4.04 6.80
CA GLN A 111 -5.87 -4.86 7.93
C GLN A 111 -4.41 -5.27 7.75
N PHE A 112 -3.68 -5.26 8.85
CA PHE A 112 -2.27 -5.58 8.92
C PHE A 112 -2.02 -6.58 10.02
N VAL A 113 -1.04 -7.45 9.77
CA VAL A 113 -0.56 -8.42 10.75
C VAL A 113 0.95 -8.30 10.87
N ARG A 114 1.48 -8.50 12.06
CA ARG A 114 2.92 -8.54 12.31
C ARG A 114 3.40 -9.97 12.39
N ARG A 115 4.35 -10.34 11.54
CA ARG A 115 5.01 -11.67 11.54
C ARG A 115 6.51 -11.47 11.59
N ASP A 116 7.17 -12.22 12.46
CA ASP A 116 8.62 -12.13 12.66
C ASP A 116 9.12 -10.69 12.91
N GLY A 117 8.30 -9.86 13.55
CA GLY A 117 8.62 -8.45 13.85
C GLY A 117 8.33 -7.47 12.71
N HIS A 118 7.81 -7.92 11.57
CA HIS A 118 7.54 -7.11 10.39
C HIS A 118 6.04 -6.97 10.13
N TRP A 119 5.57 -5.76 9.83
CA TRP A 119 4.19 -5.54 9.42
C TRP A 119 3.98 -6.00 7.97
N LEU A 120 2.86 -6.68 7.73
CA LEU A 120 2.42 -7.17 6.43
C LEU A 120 0.98 -6.74 6.18
N TYR A 121 0.68 -6.38 4.93
CA TYR A 121 -0.68 -6.12 4.47
C TYR A 121 -1.45 -7.42 4.31
N ALA A 122 -2.54 -7.60 5.05
CA ALA A 122 -3.36 -8.82 5.00
C ALA A 122 -4.56 -8.68 4.07
N SER A 123 -5.31 -7.60 4.20
CA SER A 123 -6.51 -7.37 3.40
C SER A 123 -6.93 -5.91 3.45
N GLY A 124 -7.85 -5.52 2.58
CA GLY A 124 -8.37 -4.16 2.52
C GLY A 124 -9.74 -4.13 1.88
N VAL A 125 -10.57 -3.20 2.34
CA VAL A 125 -11.85 -2.87 1.71
C VAL A 125 -11.71 -1.47 1.12
N VAL A 126 -11.88 -1.37 -0.19
CA VAL A 126 -11.72 -0.14 -0.96
C VAL A 126 -13.07 0.33 -1.47
N GLU A 127 -13.38 1.59 -1.21
CA GLU A 127 -14.52 2.30 -1.77
C GLU A 127 -14.03 3.43 -2.66
N TYR A 128 -14.61 3.56 -3.86
CA TYR A 128 -14.24 4.61 -4.80
C TYR A 128 -15.27 5.74 -4.76
N GLU A 129 -14.78 6.96 -4.60
CA GLU A 129 -15.60 8.16 -4.48
C GLU A 129 -15.14 9.23 -5.48
N ALA A 130 -16.03 10.18 -5.76
CA ALA A 130 -15.62 11.43 -6.38
C ALA A 130 -14.64 12.17 -5.44
N PRO A 131 -13.64 12.89 -5.98
CA PRO A 131 -12.68 13.62 -5.16
C PRO A 131 -13.37 14.58 -4.21
N GLN A 132 -12.92 14.62 -2.97
CA GLN A 132 -13.36 15.64 -2.01
C GLN A 132 -12.28 16.72 -1.88
N ASP A 133 -12.67 17.98 -2.11
CA ASP A 133 -11.82 19.19 -2.09
C ASP A 133 -10.97 19.35 -0.81
#